data_AF-A0A0G1UC63-F1
#
_entry.id   AF-A0A0G1UC63-F1
#
_cell.length_a   1.000
_cell.length_b   1.000
_cell.length_c   1.000
_cell.angle_alpha   90.00
_cell.angle_beta   90.00
_cell.angle_gamma   90.00
#
_symmetry.space_group_name_H-M   'P 1'
#
loop_
_entity.id
_entity.type
_entity.pdbx_description
1 polymer ?
#
loop_
_entity_poly.entity_id
_entity_poly.type
_entity_poly.pdbx_seq_one_letter_code
_entity_poly.pdbx_strand_id
1 'polypeptide(L)'
;MGESRLDVSQEHYENSSDTLREVTEQITGLALPPETVGKWRAILGAVRIIDDRLDAIPEEKEREQFASGVMNFLNGEVSSFSQDERLNNALGNVKDLVDGLSEVQRKSFLDSISRILNITEKIKTEEESSKFTTLTRLEGQVMGKVFIPFLPEEYRKSEKFPALLKVLTRLGRAANSFDTFIDLKEDYRKGRARVRPTALNRLLLFGATISDGMAFLKESKFSKNLIVHFTQRAKEVILQTSE
;
A
#
# COMPACT_ATOMS: atom_id res chain seq x y z
N MET A 1 19.70 22.97 -0.73
CA MET A 1 19.58 21.76 0.10
C MET A 1 18.68 20.83 -0.68
N GLY A 2 19.18 19.69 -1.16
CA GLY A 2 18.38 18.76 -1.95
C GLY A 2 17.42 17.99 -1.06
N GLU A 3 16.21 17.73 -1.54
CA GLU A 3 15.27 16.80 -0.89
C GLU A 3 15.91 15.42 -0.73
N SER A 4 15.68 14.77 0.40
CA SER A 4 16.19 13.41 0.59
C SER A 4 15.39 12.44 -0.29
N ARG A 5 16.00 11.31 -0.70
CA ARG A 5 15.32 10.27 -1.49
C ARG A 5 14.04 9.75 -0.81
N LEU A 6 14.01 9.78 0.53
CA LEU A 6 12.83 9.39 1.30
C LEU A 6 11.70 10.41 1.19
N ASP A 7 12.01 11.70 1.08
CA ASP A 7 10.99 12.76 0.96
C ASP A 7 10.28 12.70 -0.40
N VAL A 8 11.04 12.55 -1.49
CA VAL A 8 10.48 12.35 -2.84
C VAL A 8 9.62 11.08 -2.90
N SER A 9 10.10 9.98 -2.30
CA SER A 9 9.36 8.72 -2.25
C SER A 9 8.07 8.85 -1.43
N GLN A 10 8.11 9.54 -0.28
CA GLN A 10 6.93 9.80 0.52
C GLN A 10 5.91 10.65 -0.25
N GLU A 11 6.35 11.68 -0.97
CA GLU A 11 5.47 12.51 -1.79
C GLU A 11 4.74 11.69 -2.87
N HIS A 12 5.40 10.72 -3.51
CA HIS A 12 4.75 9.82 -4.47
C HIS A 12 3.67 8.94 -3.82
N TYR A 13 3.92 8.43 -2.61
CA TYR A 13 2.91 7.69 -1.84
C TYR A 13 1.72 8.59 -1.49
N GLU A 14 1.99 9.81 -1.02
CA GLU A 14 0.96 10.79 -0.70
C GLU A 14 0.12 11.17 -1.93
N ASN A 15 0.76 11.38 -3.07
CA ASN A 15 0.12 11.68 -4.36
C ASN A 15 -0.69 10.50 -4.93
N SER A 16 -0.50 9.29 -4.40
CA SER A 16 -1.33 8.13 -4.75
C SER A 16 -2.74 8.22 -4.15
N SER A 17 -2.96 9.08 -3.15
CA SER A 17 -4.31 9.36 -2.61
C SER A 17 -5.24 9.93 -3.68
N ASP A 18 -4.70 10.73 -4.61
CA ASP A 18 -5.49 11.38 -5.66
C ASP A 18 -5.93 10.38 -6.71
N THR A 19 -5.08 9.40 -7.04
CA THR A 19 -5.46 8.26 -7.89
C THR A 19 -6.55 7.43 -7.22
N LEU A 20 -6.42 7.12 -5.92
CA LEU A 20 -7.46 6.42 -5.17
C LEU A 20 -8.79 7.19 -5.18
N ARG A 21 -8.73 8.51 -5.05
CA ARG A 21 -9.89 9.39 -5.13
C ARG A 21 -10.57 9.27 -6.49
N GLU A 22 -9.83 9.53 -7.57
CA GLU A 22 -10.37 9.50 -8.94
C GLU A 22 -11.02 8.15 -9.27
N VAL A 23 -10.35 7.05 -8.92
CA VAL A 23 -10.87 5.69 -9.08
C VAL A 23 -12.18 5.52 -8.31
N THR A 24 -12.20 5.94 -7.05
CA THR A 24 -13.37 5.79 -6.17
C THR A 24 -14.55 6.60 -6.69
N GLU A 25 -14.35 7.88 -7.00
CA GLU A 25 -15.39 8.77 -7.52
C GLU A 25 -15.92 8.30 -8.87
N GLN A 26 -15.06 7.79 -9.74
CA GLN A 26 -15.49 7.28 -11.04
C GLN A 26 -16.39 6.05 -10.91
N ILE A 27 -16.09 5.13 -9.99
CA ILE A 27 -16.87 3.92 -9.79
C ILE A 27 -18.22 4.27 -9.17
N THR A 28 -18.19 5.05 -8.08
CA THR A 28 -19.40 5.32 -7.31
C THR A 28 -20.27 6.39 -7.95
N GLY A 29 -19.67 7.34 -8.67
CA GLY A 29 -20.31 8.58 -9.10
C GLY A 29 -20.54 9.57 -7.96
N LEU A 30 -19.91 9.34 -6.80
CA LEU A 30 -20.01 10.20 -5.62
C LEU A 30 -18.68 10.94 -5.43
N ALA A 31 -18.74 12.24 -5.13
CA ALA A 31 -17.55 13.04 -4.84
C ALA A 31 -17.02 12.75 -3.43
N LEU A 32 -15.71 12.54 -3.32
CA LEU A 32 -15.03 12.25 -2.06
C LEU A 32 -14.76 13.56 -1.30
N PRO A 33 -15.11 13.65 -0.01
CA PRO A 33 -14.75 14.80 0.80
C PRO A 33 -13.23 14.99 0.84
N PRO A 34 -12.71 16.24 0.73
CA PRO A 34 -11.28 16.53 0.84
C PRO A 34 -10.66 15.98 2.13
N GLU A 35 -11.42 15.97 3.22
CA GLU A 35 -11.00 15.40 4.49
C GLU A 35 -10.67 13.90 4.37
N THR A 36 -11.52 13.11 3.69
CA THR A 36 -11.27 11.67 3.47
C THR A 36 -9.98 11.45 2.67
N VAL A 37 -9.72 12.27 1.66
CA VAL A 37 -8.49 12.20 0.87
C VAL A 37 -7.27 12.54 1.73
N GLY A 38 -7.38 13.54 2.61
CA GLY A 38 -6.36 13.88 3.60
C GLY A 38 -6.03 12.72 4.54
N LYS A 39 -7.05 11.97 5.01
CA LYS A 39 -6.85 10.75 5.82
C LYS A 39 -6.09 9.68 5.04
N TRP A 40 -6.43 9.46 3.78
CA TRP A 40 -5.74 8.49 2.92
C TRP A 40 -4.29 8.88 2.66
N ARG A 41 -4.02 10.17 2.45
CA ARG A 41 -2.68 10.71 2.31
C ARG A 41 -1.83 10.43 3.55
N ALA A 42 -2.36 10.72 4.74
CA ALA A 42 -1.66 10.44 6.00
C ALA A 42 -1.34 8.95 6.18
N ILE A 43 -2.28 8.06 5.82
CA ILE A 43 -2.07 6.60 5.86
C ILE A 43 -0.96 6.18 4.89
N LEU A 44 -0.99 6.65 3.65
CA LEU A 44 0.00 6.30 2.63
C LEU A 44 1.41 6.80 3.01
N GLY A 45 1.51 8.04 3.52
CA GLY A 45 2.76 8.57 4.03
C GLY A 45 3.31 7.76 5.20
N ALA A 46 2.44 7.36 6.15
CA ALA A 46 2.84 6.52 7.26
C ALA A 46 3.27 5.12 6.83
N VAL A 47 2.58 4.50 5.87
CA VAL A 47 2.98 3.21 5.30
C VAL A 47 4.38 3.28 4.73
N ARG A 48 4.73 4.32 3.97
CA ARG A 48 6.09 4.47 3.44
C ARG A 48 7.15 4.59 4.54
N ILE A 49 6.87 5.34 5.61
CA ILE A 49 7.81 5.52 6.73
C ILE A 49 7.98 4.21 7.53
N ILE A 50 6.88 3.50 7.79
CA ILE A 50 6.90 2.21 8.48
C ILE A 50 7.70 1.19 7.66
N ASP A 51 7.43 1.13 6.35
CA ASP A 51 8.10 0.26 5.40
C ASP A 51 9.61 0.55 5.34
N ASP A 52 10.03 1.82 5.21
CA ASP A 52 11.44 2.21 5.23
C ASP A 52 12.17 1.74 6.49
N ARG A 53 11.51 1.87 7.64
CA ARG A 53 12.04 1.43 8.93
C ARG A 53 12.11 -0.09 9.02
N LEU A 54 11.07 -0.79 8.59
CA LEU A 54 11.04 -2.25 8.59
C LEU A 54 12.12 -2.84 7.66
N ASP A 55 12.35 -2.20 6.51
CA ASP A 55 13.39 -2.54 5.52
C ASP A 55 14.83 -2.36 6.03
N ALA A 56 15.02 -1.49 7.01
CA ALA A 56 16.32 -1.24 7.61
C ALA A 56 16.69 -2.28 8.69
N ILE A 57 15.74 -3.10 9.13
CA ILE A 57 15.95 -4.10 10.19
C ILE A 57 16.32 -5.45 9.55
N PRO A 58 17.58 -5.92 9.69
CA PRO A 58 18.03 -7.16 9.07
C PRO A 58 17.51 -8.41 9.77
N GLU A 59 17.36 -8.37 11.09
CA GLU A 59 16.99 -9.53 11.91
C GLU A 59 15.48 -9.73 11.96
N GLU A 60 15.02 -10.95 11.68
CA GLU A 60 13.60 -11.33 11.68
C GLU A 60 12.91 -11.06 13.03
N LYS A 61 13.57 -11.46 14.12
CA LYS A 61 13.03 -11.24 15.47
C LYS A 61 12.86 -9.76 15.81
N GLU A 62 13.75 -8.89 15.32
CA GLU A 62 13.63 -7.44 15.54
C GLU A 62 12.49 -6.85 14.70
N ARG A 63 12.27 -7.35 13.47
CA ARG A 63 11.11 -6.97 12.65
C ARG A 63 9.78 -7.39 13.30
N GLU A 64 9.72 -8.58 13.88
CA GLU A 64 8.54 -9.05 14.62
C GLU A 64 8.23 -8.16 15.83
N GLN A 65 9.27 -7.77 16.58
CA GLN A 65 9.14 -6.84 17.71
C GLN A 65 8.69 -5.46 17.26
N PHE A 66 9.25 -4.95 16.16
CA PHE A 66 8.84 -3.69 15.55
C PHE A 66 7.37 -3.73 15.13
N ALA A 67 6.95 -4.75 14.38
CA ALA A 67 5.57 -4.93 13.93
C ALA A 67 4.59 -5.05 15.11
N SER A 68 4.97 -5.78 16.16
CA SER A 68 4.18 -5.90 17.38
C SER A 68 4.06 -4.55 18.10
N GLY A 69 5.14 -3.80 18.19
CA GLY A 69 5.12 -2.47 18.81
C GLY A 69 4.27 -1.46 18.02
N VAL A 70 4.27 -1.52 16.69
CA VAL A 70 3.36 -0.72 15.85
C VAL A 70 1.91 -1.04 16.23
N MET A 71 1.55 -2.32 16.33
CA MET A 71 0.19 -2.73 16.69
C MET A 71 -0.19 -2.31 18.11
N ASN A 72 0.70 -2.50 19.08
CA ASN A 72 0.45 -2.10 20.47
C ASN A 72 0.21 -0.59 20.59
N PHE A 73 0.97 0.22 19.84
CA PHE A 73 0.78 1.67 19.80
C PHE A 73 -0.58 2.03 19.17
N LEU A 74 -0.93 1.44 18.02
CA LEU A 74 -2.22 1.68 17.36
C LEU A 74 -3.43 1.20 18.19
N ASN A 75 -3.25 0.15 19.00
CA ASN A 75 -4.25 -0.31 19.97
C ASN A 75 -4.40 0.63 21.17
N GLY A 76 -3.42 1.50 21.43
CA GLY A 76 -3.37 2.37 22.61
C GLY A 76 -2.84 1.68 23.86
N GLU A 77 -2.15 0.53 23.71
CA GLU A 77 -1.51 -0.19 24.82
C GLU A 77 -0.23 0.50 25.29
N VAL A 78 0.39 1.29 24.41
CA VAL A 78 1.54 2.15 24.71
C VAL A 78 1.30 3.57 24.22
N SER A 79 1.78 4.56 24.97
CA SER A 79 1.57 5.99 24.70
C SER A 79 2.60 6.61 23.75
N SER A 80 3.73 5.94 23.54
CA SER A 80 4.79 6.34 22.61
C SER A 80 5.43 5.09 22.01
N PHE A 81 5.81 5.16 20.74
CA PHE A 81 6.38 4.01 20.02
C PHE A 81 7.90 4.12 19.84
N SER A 82 8.40 5.28 19.38
CA SER A 82 9.79 5.44 18.98
C SER A 82 10.36 6.80 19.36
N GLN A 83 11.67 6.84 19.57
CA GLN A 83 12.45 8.08 19.72
C GLN A 83 12.75 8.74 18.36
N ASP A 84 12.52 8.03 17.26
CA ASP A 84 12.53 8.62 15.92
C ASP A 84 11.28 9.47 15.71
N GLU A 85 11.46 10.79 15.72
CA GLU A 85 10.38 11.76 15.55
C GLU A 85 9.58 11.54 14.26
N ARG A 86 10.23 11.18 13.14
CA ARG A 86 9.53 11.01 11.85
C ARG A 86 8.56 9.82 11.93
N LEU A 87 9.02 8.69 12.46
CA LEU A 87 8.21 7.49 12.65
C LEU A 87 7.13 7.69 13.71
N ASN A 88 7.47 8.35 14.82
CA ASN A 88 6.53 8.61 15.90
C ASN A 88 5.41 9.56 15.44
N ASN A 89 5.72 10.60 14.66
CA ASN A 89 4.72 11.49 14.06
C ASN A 89 3.86 10.76 13.04
N ALA A 90 4.45 9.93 12.18
CA ALA A 90 3.71 9.15 11.20
C ALA A 90 2.69 8.21 11.85
N LEU A 91 3.12 7.45 12.87
CA LEU A 91 2.23 6.57 13.62
C LEU A 91 1.23 7.34 14.48
N GLY A 92 1.61 8.48 15.06
CA GLY A 92 0.72 9.37 15.79
C GLY A 92 -0.44 9.86 14.93
N ASN A 93 -0.16 10.31 13.70
CA ASN A 93 -1.20 10.69 12.75
C ASN A 93 -2.14 9.51 12.45
N VAL A 94 -1.62 8.29 12.25
CA VAL A 94 -2.47 7.10 12.05
C VAL A 94 -3.28 6.78 13.30
N LYS A 95 -2.70 6.93 14.50
CA LYS A 95 -3.39 6.70 15.77
C LYS A 95 -4.58 7.64 15.94
N ASP A 96 -4.40 8.93 15.67
CA ASP A 96 -5.48 9.92 15.74
C ASP A 96 -6.62 9.57 14.77
N LEU A 97 -6.28 9.09 13.57
CA LEU A 97 -7.26 8.61 12.61
C LEU A 97 -8.01 7.38 13.11
N VAL A 98 -7.30 6.43 13.72
CA VAL A 98 -7.86 5.20 14.30
C VAL A 98 -8.82 5.50 15.44
N ASP A 99 -8.49 6.49 16.29
CA ASP A 99 -9.31 6.89 17.43
C ASP A 99 -10.62 7.57 17.00
N GLY A 100 -10.64 8.17 15.80
CA GLY A 100 -11.84 8.74 15.20
C GLY A 100 -12.79 7.73 14.53
N LEU A 101 -12.43 6.45 14.46
CA LEU A 101 -13.26 5.41 13.84
C LEU A 101 -14.27 4.80 14.83
N SER A 102 -15.42 4.35 14.32
CA SER A 102 -16.31 3.48 15.09
C SER A 102 -15.64 2.15 15.43
N GLU A 103 -16.10 1.45 16.47
CA GLU A 103 -15.49 0.19 16.92
C GLU A 103 -15.33 -0.84 15.79
N VAL A 104 -16.36 -1.00 14.95
CA VAL A 104 -16.34 -1.92 13.80
C VAL A 104 -15.31 -1.49 12.75
N GLN A 105 -15.27 -0.19 12.44
CA GLN A 105 -14.30 0.37 11.49
C GLN A 105 -12.87 0.24 12.01
N ARG A 106 -12.65 0.58 13.28
CA ARG A 106 -11.37 0.48 14.00
C ARG A 106 -10.85 -0.95 13.96
N LYS A 107 -11.68 -1.93 14.34
CA LYS A 107 -11.31 -3.35 14.28
C LYS A 107 -10.92 -3.77 12.86
N SER A 108 -11.74 -3.43 11.85
CA SER A 108 -11.44 -3.77 10.46
C SER A 108 -10.14 -3.14 9.95
N PHE A 109 -9.82 -1.91 10.38
CA PHE A 109 -8.60 -1.23 10.03
C PHE A 109 -7.38 -1.92 10.65
N LEU A 110 -7.41 -2.12 11.98
CA LEU A 110 -6.31 -2.72 12.73
C LEU A 110 -6.03 -4.17 12.30
N ASP A 111 -7.07 -4.95 12.03
CA ASP A 111 -6.93 -6.29 11.44
C ASP A 111 -6.23 -6.23 10.07
N SER A 112 -6.49 -5.20 9.26
CA SER A 112 -5.85 -5.04 7.96
C SER A 112 -4.37 -4.67 8.10
N ILE A 113 -4.01 -3.76 9.02
CA ILE A 113 -2.62 -3.40 9.30
C ILE A 113 -1.83 -4.61 9.84
N SER A 114 -2.39 -5.31 10.82
CA SER A 114 -1.78 -6.53 11.38
C SER A 114 -1.52 -7.59 10.30
N ARG A 115 -2.49 -7.78 9.39
CA ARG A 115 -2.33 -8.70 8.25
C ARG A 115 -1.25 -8.24 7.28
N ILE A 116 -1.17 -6.95 6.97
CA ILE A 116 -0.12 -6.41 6.10
C ILE A 116 1.24 -6.73 6.70
N LEU A 117 1.51 -6.32 7.94
CA LEU A 117 2.79 -6.57 8.62
C LEU A 117 3.18 -8.06 8.62
N ASN A 118 2.23 -8.96 8.88
CA ASN A 118 2.47 -10.41 8.83
C ASN A 118 2.78 -10.90 7.40
N ILE A 119 2.06 -10.41 6.39
CA ILE A 119 2.32 -10.78 4.99
C ILE A 119 3.68 -10.23 4.55
N THR A 120 4.03 -9.00 4.91
CA THR A 120 5.33 -8.38 4.62
C THR A 120 6.47 -9.24 5.15
N GLU A 121 6.40 -9.74 6.39
CA GLU A 121 7.43 -10.63 6.93
C GLU A 121 7.52 -11.95 6.15
N LYS A 122 6.37 -12.52 5.77
CA LYS A 122 6.35 -13.72 4.91
C LYS A 122 6.96 -13.45 3.54
N ILE A 123 6.77 -12.28 2.94
CA ILE A 123 7.39 -11.89 1.67
C ILE A 123 8.91 -11.83 1.83
N LYS A 124 9.40 -11.16 2.89
CA LYS A 124 10.84 -10.99 3.18
C LYS A 124 11.58 -12.31 3.37
N THR A 125 10.90 -13.32 3.92
CA THR A 125 11.48 -14.64 4.21
C THR A 125 11.22 -15.69 3.13
N GLU A 126 10.43 -15.38 2.11
CA GLU A 126 10.05 -16.34 1.06
C GLU A 126 11.14 -16.52 0.00
N GLU A 127 11.39 -17.77 -0.36
CA GLU A 127 12.39 -18.17 -1.35
C GLU A 127 11.74 -18.73 -2.64
N GLU A 128 10.51 -19.24 -2.53
CA GLU A 128 9.74 -19.74 -3.66
C GLU A 128 9.05 -18.61 -4.42
N SER A 129 9.48 -18.37 -5.66
CA SER A 129 9.00 -17.25 -6.49
C SER A 129 7.49 -17.23 -6.74
N SER A 130 6.85 -18.41 -6.83
CA SER A 130 5.39 -18.54 -7.02
C SER A 130 4.61 -18.05 -5.79
N LYS A 131 5.09 -18.44 -4.60
CA LYS A 131 4.52 -18.08 -3.31
C LYS A 131 4.83 -16.64 -2.97
N PHE A 132 6.03 -16.16 -3.27
CA PHE A 132 6.41 -14.75 -3.18
C PHE A 132 5.45 -13.86 -4.00
N THR A 133 5.18 -14.23 -5.26
CA THR A 133 4.21 -13.51 -6.11
C THR A 133 2.80 -13.54 -5.52
N THR A 134 2.39 -14.68 -4.96
CA THR A 134 1.07 -14.82 -4.32
C THR A 134 0.93 -13.95 -3.08
N LEU A 135 1.97 -13.91 -2.24
CA LEU A 135 2.04 -13.09 -1.04
C LEU A 135 2.05 -11.59 -1.39
N THR A 136 2.83 -11.18 -2.38
CA THR A 136 2.88 -9.79 -2.89
C THR A 136 1.49 -9.32 -3.32
N ARG A 137 0.74 -10.15 -4.06
CA ARG A 137 -0.66 -9.84 -4.42
C ARG A 137 -1.57 -9.80 -3.20
N LEU A 138 -1.39 -10.71 -2.25
CA LEU A 138 -2.21 -10.77 -1.04
C LEU A 138 -2.03 -9.49 -0.20
N GLU A 139 -0.80 -9.01 -0.03
CA GLU A 139 -0.48 -7.75 0.64
C GLU A 139 -1.18 -6.57 -0.04
N GLY A 140 -0.99 -6.42 -1.36
CA GLY A 140 -1.65 -5.36 -2.14
C GLY A 140 -3.18 -5.41 -2.03
N GLN A 141 -3.78 -6.61 -2.01
CA GLN A 141 -5.21 -6.77 -1.78
C GLN A 141 -5.65 -6.26 -0.39
N VAL A 142 -4.89 -6.55 0.66
CA VAL A 142 -5.22 -6.10 2.02
C VAL A 142 -5.02 -4.59 2.10
N MET A 143 -3.94 -4.07 1.52
CA MET A 143 -3.64 -2.64 1.45
C MET A 143 -4.77 -1.86 0.77
N GLY A 144 -5.32 -2.36 -0.34
CA GLY A 144 -6.48 -1.73 -0.99
C GLY A 144 -7.73 -1.60 -0.10
N LYS A 145 -7.83 -2.38 0.99
CA LYS A 145 -8.96 -2.34 1.94
C LYS A 145 -8.73 -1.40 3.13
N VAL A 146 -7.49 -0.99 3.39
CA VAL A 146 -7.11 -0.12 4.52
C VAL A 146 -7.84 1.23 4.47
N PHE A 147 -8.24 1.67 3.28
CA PHE A 147 -8.91 2.95 3.05
C PHE A 147 -10.43 2.94 3.30
N ILE A 148 -11.06 1.77 3.28
CA ILE A 148 -12.51 1.59 3.38
C ILE A 148 -13.11 2.06 4.72
N PRO A 149 -12.45 1.86 5.87
CA PRO A 149 -12.91 2.38 7.16
C PRO A 149 -13.14 3.90 7.19
N PHE A 150 -12.47 4.66 6.31
CA PHE A 150 -12.53 6.13 6.27
C PHE A 150 -13.48 6.68 5.21
N LEU A 151 -14.12 5.82 4.42
CA LEU A 151 -15.15 6.24 3.49
C LEU A 151 -16.38 6.77 4.25
N PRO A 152 -17.02 7.84 3.76
CA PRO A 152 -18.31 8.28 4.26
C PRO A 152 -19.38 7.18 4.18
N GLU A 153 -20.37 7.24 5.06
CA GLU A 153 -21.38 6.18 5.22
C GLU A 153 -22.24 5.99 3.96
N GLU A 154 -22.48 7.05 3.19
CA GLU A 154 -23.18 7.02 1.91
C GLU A 154 -22.49 6.12 0.88
N TYR A 155 -21.15 5.99 0.93
CA TYR A 155 -20.43 5.07 0.05
C TYR A 155 -20.74 3.62 0.40
N ARG A 156 -20.85 3.30 1.69
CA ARG A 156 -21.14 1.93 2.17
C ARG A 156 -22.57 1.50 1.89
N LYS A 157 -23.49 2.47 1.88
CA LYS A 157 -24.90 2.26 1.54
C LYS A 157 -25.15 2.24 0.03
N SER A 158 -24.17 2.65 -0.79
CA SER A 158 -24.29 2.64 -2.24
C SER A 158 -24.39 1.20 -2.79
N GLU A 159 -25.28 0.98 -3.75
CA GLU A 159 -25.35 -0.27 -4.52
C GLU A 159 -24.04 -0.58 -5.26
N LYS A 160 -23.19 0.44 -5.49
CA LYS A 160 -21.90 0.30 -6.15
C LYS A 160 -20.76 -0.05 -5.19
N PHE A 161 -21.01 -0.12 -3.87
CA PHE A 161 -19.99 -0.44 -2.88
C PHE A 161 -19.27 -1.78 -3.12
N PRO A 162 -19.95 -2.89 -3.48
CA PRO A 162 -19.26 -4.14 -3.80
C PRO A 162 -18.31 -4.02 -5.00
N ALA A 163 -18.70 -3.22 -6.01
CA ALA A 163 -17.84 -2.96 -7.18
C ALA A 163 -16.61 -2.13 -6.79
N LEU A 164 -16.79 -1.11 -5.93
CA LEU A 164 -15.68 -0.32 -5.39
C LEU A 164 -14.68 -1.20 -4.63
N LEU A 165 -15.14 -2.06 -3.72
CA LEU A 165 -14.28 -2.98 -2.97
C LEU A 165 -13.45 -3.88 -3.89
N LYS A 166 -14.09 -4.43 -4.93
CA LYS A 166 -13.45 -5.30 -5.90
C LYS A 166 -12.38 -4.56 -6.70
N VAL A 167 -12.67 -3.34 -7.13
CA VAL A 167 -11.74 -2.53 -7.92
C VAL A 167 -10.55 -2.08 -7.07
N LEU A 168 -10.78 -1.58 -5.85
CA LEU A 168 -9.69 -1.19 -4.93
C LEU A 168 -8.78 -2.37 -4.57
N THR A 169 -9.36 -3.55 -4.39
CA THR A 169 -8.59 -4.79 -4.18
C THR A 169 -7.68 -5.09 -5.38
N ARG A 170 -8.18 -4.95 -6.61
CA ARG A 170 -7.39 -5.20 -7.82
C ARG A 170 -6.33 -4.15 -8.06
N LEU A 171 -6.65 -2.89 -7.81
CA LEU A 171 -5.70 -1.79 -7.89
C LEU A 171 -4.53 -2.04 -6.92
N GLY A 172 -4.82 -2.38 -5.67
CA GLY A 172 -3.79 -2.68 -4.68
C GLY A 172 -2.91 -3.87 -5.09
N ARG A 173 -3.49 -4.96 -5.61
CA ARG A 173 -2.71 -6.10 -6.16
C ARG A 173 -1.77 -5.68 -7.29
N ALA A 174 -2.30 -4.92 -8.26
CA ALA A 174 -1.55 -4.49 -9.42
C ALA A 174 -0.42 -3.51 -9.04
N ALA A 175 -0.71 -2.54 -8.18
CA ALA A 175 0.27 -1.57 -7.69
C ALA A 175 1.41 -2.28 -6.95
N ASN A 176 1.10 -3.16 -5.99
CA ASN A 176 2.12 -3.85 -5.21
C ASN A 176 2.97 -4.79 -6.07
N SER A 177 2.35 -5.52 -7.00
CA SER A 177 3.09 -6.42 -7.91
C SER A 177 3.98 -5.65 -8.89
N PHE A 178 3.55 -4.46 -9.33
CA PHE A 178 4.34 -3.60 -10.19
C PHE A 178 5.54 -3.02 -9.45
N ASP A 179 5.31 -2.48 -8.26
CA ASP A 179 6.34 -1.94 -7.37
C ASP A 179 7.43 -3.00 -7.09
N THR A 180 7.03 -4.18 -6.62
CA THR A 180 7.95 -5.30 -6.42
C THR A 180 8.65 -5.73 -7.71
N PHE A 181 7.99 -5.67 -8.88
CA PHE A 181 8.64 -6.00 -10.16
C PHE A 181 9.78 -5.04 -10.52
N ILE A 182 9.61 -3.75 -10.21
CA ILE A 182 10.62 -2.71 -10.43
C ILE A 182 11.76 -2.89 -9.42
N ASP A 183 11.44 -3.09 -8.14
CA ASP A 183 12.41 -3.05 -7.05
C ASP A 183 13.11 -4.38 -6.75
N LEU A 184 12.60 -5.52 -7.25
CA LEU A 184 13.12 -6.86 -6.94
C LEU A 184 14.65 -6.99 -7.07
N LYS A 185 15.25 -6.33 -8.07
CA LYS A 185 16.71 -6.38 -8.26
C LYS A 185 17.45 -5.72 -7.10
N GLU A 186 16.98 -4.56 -6.68
CA GLU A 186 17.59 -3.79 -5.60
C GLU A 186 17.30 -4.41 -4.24
N ASP A 187 16.07 -4.91 -4.02
CA ASP A 187 15.69 -5.61 -2.81
C ASP A 187 16.48 -6.88 -2.61
N TYR A 188 16.71 -7.65 -3.68
CA TYR A 188 17.59 -8.81 -3.61
C TYR A 188 19.03 -8.42 -3.26
N ARG A 189 19.56 -7.34 -3.87
CA ARG A 189 20.93 -6.86 -3.61
C ARG A 189 21.10 -6.39 -2.16
N LYS A 190 20.07 -5.79 -1.58
CA LYS A 190 20.05 -5.32 -0.19
C LYS A 190 19.66 -6.40 0.83
N GLY A 191 19.35 -7.62 0.39
CA GLY A 191 18.89 -8.70 1.26
C GLY A 191 17.47 -8.52 1.82
N ARG A 192 16.67 -7.63 1.23
CA ARG A 192 15.27 -7.35 1.59
C ARG A 192 14.29 -8.36 1.00
N ALA A 193 14.71 -9.03 -0.08
CA ALA A 193 14.00 -10.16 -0.68
C ALA A 193 14.98 -11.32 -0.90
N ARG A 194 14.50 -12.56 -0.71
CA ARG A 194 15.33 -13.77 -0.97
C ARG A 194 15.15 -14.34 -2.37
N VAL A 195 14.08 -13.94 -3.08
CA VAL A 195 13.83 -14.35 -4.47
C VAL A 195 14.80 -13.64 -5.43
N ARG A 196 15.53 -14.43 -6.22
CA ARG A 196 16.46 -13.90 -7.22
C ARG A 196 15.73 -13.13 -8.34
N PRO A 197 16.27 -12.01 -8.84
CA PRO A 197 15.67 -11.22 -9.92
C PRO A 197 15.92 -11.85 -11.31
N THR A 198 15.59 -13.13 -11.48
CA THR A 198 15.69 -13.81 -12.79
C THR A 198 14.60 -13.29 -13.74
N ALA A 199 14.83 -13.42 -15.06
CA ALA A 199 13.83 -13.04 -16.05
C ALA A 199 12.48 -13.76 -15.83
N LEU A 200 12.51 -15.04 -15.46
CA LEU A 200 11.31 -15.82 -15.16
C LEU A 200 10.55 -15.26 -13.94
N ASN A 201 11.25 -14.93 -12.86
CA ASN A 201 10.62 -14.41 -11.64
C ASN A 201 10.01 -13.03 -11.88
N ARG A 202 10.70 -12.18 -12.65
CA ARG A 202 10.17 -10.88 -13.08
C ARG A 202 8.96 -11.04 -14.00
N LEU A 203 8.95 -12.04 -14.90
CA LEU A 203 7.79 -12.34 -15.73
C LEU A 203 6.57 -12.81 -14.92
N LEU A 204 6.77 -13.56 -13.83
CA LEU A 204 5.67 -13.96 -12.93
C LEU A 204 5.02 -12.74 -12.27
N LEU A 205 5.81 -11.81 -11.73
CA LEU A 205 5.32 -10.56 -11.12
C LEU A 205 4.65 -9.66 -12.16
N PHE A 206 5.24 -9.53 -13.35
CA PHE A 206 4.67 -8.76 -14.45
C PHE A 206 3.36 -9.36 -14.97
N GLY A 207 3.29 -10.69 -15.12
CA GLY A 207 2.08 -11.39 -15.51
C GLY A 207 0.94 -11.22 -14.50
N ALA A 208 1.27 -11.26 -13.21
CA ALA A 208 0.31 -10.92 -12.14
C ALA A 208 -0.19 -9.47 -12.26
N THR A 209 0.73 -8.53 -12.47
CA THR A 209 0.43 -7.09 -12.67
C THR A 209 -0.51 -6.87 -13.85
N ILE A 210 -0.20 -7.45 -15.03
CA ILE A 210 -1.05 -7.33 -16.22
C ILE A 210 -2.42 -7.95 -15.98
N SER A 211 -2.47 -9.15 -15.38
CA SER A 211 -3.74 -9.85 -15.16
C SER A 211 -4.68 -9.03 -14.27
N ASP A 212 -4.19 -8.55 -13.12
CA ASP A 212 -5.00 -7.72 -12.21
C ASP A 212 -5.28 -6.33 -12.80
N GLY A 213 -4.31 -5.72 -13.49
CA GLY A 213 -4.45 -4.42 -14.14
C GLY A 213 -5.47 -4.41 -15.29
N MET A 214 -5.43 -5.41 -16.17
CA MET A 214 -6.43 -5.57 -17.24
C MET A 214 -7.81 -5.85 -16.69
N ALA A 215 -7.90 -6.67 -15.64
CA ALA A 215 -9.15 -6.96 -14.97
C ALA A 215 -9.71 -5.70 -14.28
N PHE A 216 -8.85 -4.89 -13.67
CA PHE A 216 -9.17 -3.57 -13.13
C PHE A 216 -9.73 -2.64 -14.21
N LEU A 217 -9.02 -2.49 -15.35
CA LEU A 217 -9.42 -1.64 -16.47
C LEU A 217 -10.79 -2.04 -17.07
N LYS A 218 -11.05 -3.35 -17.17
CA LYS A 218 -12.31 -3.87 -17.71
C LYS A 218 -13.51 -3.53 -16.82
N GLU A 219 -13.34 -3.54 -15.50
CA GLU A 219 -14.46 -3.42 -14.55
C GLU A 219 -14.80 -1.99 -14.15
N SER A 220 -13.82 -1.11 -14.22
CA SER A 220 -13.91 0.30 -13.86
C SER A 220 -14.48 1.19 -14.96
N LYS A 221 -14.60 0.68 -16.20
CA LYS A 221 -14.99 1.47 -17.39
C LYS A 221 -14.21 2.80 -17.47
N PHE A 222 -12.89 2.76 -17.22
CA PHE A 222 -12.07 3.98 -17.13
C PHE A 222 -12.21 4.88 -18.35
N SER A 223 -12.18 6.19 -18.12
CA SER A 223 -12.03 7.15 -19.20
C SER A 223 -10.64 6.94 -19.83
N LYS A 224 -10.51 7.15 -21.15
CA LYS A 224 -9.21 7.02 -21.83
C LYS A 224 -8.10 7.83 -21.16
N ASN A 225 -8.44 8.94 -20.51
CA ASN A 225 -7.51 9.83 -19.82
C ASN A 225 -6.84 9.18 -18.60
N LEU A 226 -7.58 8.38 -17.81
CA LEU A 226 -7.02 7.70 -16.64
C LEU A 226 -6.08 6.56 -17.03
N ILE A 227 -6.37 5.88 -18.14
CA ILE A 227 -5.48 4.87 -18.74
C ILE A 227 -4.17 5.52 -19.21
N VAL A 228 -4.28 6.69 -19.85
CA VAL A 228 -3.11 7.47 -20.28
C VAL A 228 -2.29 7.93 -19.09
N HIS A 229 -2.92 8.45 -18.02
CA HIS A 229 -2.21 8.85 -16.80
C HIS A 229 -1.49 7.68 -16.11
N PHE A 230 -2.17 6.52 -15.99
CA PHE A 230 -1.58 5.33 -15.38
C PHE A 230 -0.40 4.79 -16.21
N THR A 231 -0.54 4.76 -17.54
CA THR A 231 0.53 4.31 -18.44
C THR A 231 1.70 5.30 -18.53
N GLN A 232 1.43 6.61 -18.44
CA GLN A 232 2.48 7.64 -18.35
C GLN A 232 3.26 7.53 -17.04
N ARG A 233 2.58 7.42 -15.88
CA ARG A 233 3.27 7.20 -14.59
C ARG A 233 4.07 5.90 -14.56
N ALA A 234 3.51 4.80 -15.07
CA ALA A 234 4.25 3.55 -15.17
C ALA A 234 5.50 3.68 -16.07
N LYS A 235 5.39 4.43 -17.17
CA LYS A 235 6.51 4.70 -18.08
C LYS A 235 7.58 5.58 -17.42
N GLU A 236 7.20 6.61 -16.68
CA GLU A 236 8.12 7.48 -15.93
C GLU A 236 8.92 6.68 -14.89
N VAL A 237 8.24 5.82 -14.13
CA VAL A 237 8.88 4.94 -13.12
C VAL A 237 9.84 3.93 -13.77
N ILE A 238 9.46 3.32 -14.91
CA ILE A 238 10.32 2.38 -15.65
C ILE A 238 11.56 3.09 -16.21
N LEU A 239 11.41 4.30 -16.73
CA LEU A 239 12.53 5.05 -17.32
C LEU A 239 13.52 5.53 -16.26
N GLN A 240 13.05 5.95 -15.08
CA GLN A 240 13.91 6.38 -13.97
C GLN A 240 14.68 5.24 -13.29
N THR A 241 14.21 4.00 -13.40
CA THR A 241 14.87 2.80 -12.84
C THR A 241 15.80 2.09 -13.83
N SER A 242 15.87 2.59 -15.07
CA SER A 242 16.72 2.06 -16.14
C SER A 242 18.07 2.80 -16.28
N GLU A 243 18.31 3.85 -15.49
CA GLU A 243 19.58 4.56 -15.33
C GLU A 243 20.34 4.09 -14.08
#